data_AF-A0A9N9P677-F1
#
_entry.id   AF-A0A9N9P677-F1
#
_cell.length_a   1.000
_cell.length_b   1.000
_cell.length_c   1.000
_cell.angle_alpha   90.00
_cell.angle_beta   90.00
_cell.angle_gamma   90.00
#
_symmetry.space_group_name_H-M   'P 1'
#
loop_
_entity.id
_entity.type
_entity.pdbx_description
1 polymer ?
#
loop_
_entity_poly.entity_id
_entity_poly.type
_entity_poly.pdbx_seq_one_letter_code
_entity_poly.pdbx_strand_id
1 'polypeptide(L)' 'MATVQKTRKSKTNSFTSILDQVLNKYNLLTESNLLQLRAHADEL' A
#
# COMPACT_ATOMS: atom_id res chain seq x y z
N MET A 1 25.85 25.50 17.99
CA MET A 1 25.39 24.12 17.76
C MET A 1 24.21 24.17 16.81
N ALA A 2 24.38 23.72 15.56
CA ALA A 2 23.32 23.74 14.56
C ALA A 2 22.38 22.56 14.78
N THR A 3 21.12 22.83 15.12
CA THR A 3 20.08 21.82 15.21
C THR A 3 19.71 21.38 13.79
N VAL A 4 20.19 20.20 13.39
CA VAL A 4 19.82 19.57 12.12
C VAL A 4 18.32 19.30 12.18
N GLN A 5 17.53 20.14 11.52
CA GLN A 5 16.10 19.92 11.37
C GLN A 5 15.91 18.65 10.54
N LYS A 6 15.47 17.58 11.22
CA LYS A 6 15.21 16.28 10.61
C LYS A 6 13.99 16.43 9.71
N THR A 7 14.21 16.75 8.44
CA THR A 7 13.14 16.83 7.43
C THR A 7 12.47 15.47 7.36
N ARG A 8 11.16 15.43 7.68
CA ARG A 8 10.37 14.21 7.58
C ARG A 8 10.38 13.80 6.12
N LYS A 9 10.94 12.62 5.81
CA LYS A 9 11.00 12.12 4.43
C LYS A 9 9.61 12.19 3.81
N SER A 10 9.52 12.74 2.60
CA SER A 10 8.29 12.73 1.81
C SER A 10 7.80 11.29 1.76
N LYS A 11 6.64 11.02 2.38
CA LYS A 11 6.02 9.70 2.30
C LYS A 11 5.54 9.60 0.87
N THR A 12 6.25 8.82 0.06
CA THR A 12 5.86 8.53 -1.32
C THR A 12 4.57 7.72 -1.25
N ASN A 13 3.44 8.42 -1.14
CA ASN A 13 2.09 7.84 -1.27
C ASN A 13 1.85 7.57 -2.76
N SER A 14 2.76 6.81 -3.38
CA SER A 14 2.58 6.36 -4.74
C SER A 14 1.42 5.39 -4.74
N PHE A 15 0.42 5.65 -5.59
CA PHE A 15 -0.70 4.75 -5.80
C PHE A 15 -0.21 3.31 -6.06
N THR A 16 0.89 3.16 -6.80
CA THR A 16 1.52 1.86 -7.05
C THR A 16 2.00 1.19 -5.76
N SER A 17 2.56 1.94 -4.82
CA SER A 17 3.01 1.38 -3.52
C SER A 17 1.85 0.99 -2.62
N ILE A 18 0.72 1.72 -2.70
CA ILE A 18 -0.51 1.35 -1.99
C ILE A 18 -1.09 0.08 -2.59
N LEU A 19 -1.16 -0.03 -3.92
CA LEU A 19 -1.60 -1.24 -4.61
C LEU A 19 -0.70 -2.44 -4.26
N ASP A 20 0.61 -2.27 -4.25
CA ASP A 20 1.57 -3.33 -3.94
C ASP A 20 1.39 -3.84 -2.49
N GLN A 21 1.12 -2.93 -1.55
CA GLN A 21 0.78 -3.31 -0.17
C GLN A 21 -0.54 -4.07 -0.08
N VAL A 22 -1.55 -3.67 -0.83
CA VAL A 22 -2.86 -4.35 -0.86
C VAL A 22 -2.73 -5.74 -1.49
N LEU A 23 -2.03 -5.84 -2.62
CA LEU A 23 -1.77 -7.11 -3.30
C LEU A 23 -1.04 -8.08 -2.36
N ASN A 24 0.02 -7.62 -1.70
CA ASN A 24 0.76 -8.43 -0.74
C ASN A 24 -0.08 -8.83 0.48
N LYS A 25 -0.90 -7.90 1.02
CA LYS A 25 -1.74 -8.18 2.21
C LYS A 25 -2.75 -9.30 1.96
N TYR A 26 -3.32 -9.35 0.76
CA TYR A 26 -4.37 -10.31 0.41
C TYR A 26 -3.85 -11.48 -0.45
N ASN A 27 -2.53 -11.62 -0.62
CA ASN A 27 -1.90 -12.57 -1.53
C ASN A 27 -2.52 -12.54 -2.95
N LEU A 28 -2.94 -11.35 -3.38
CA LEU A 28 -3.52 -11.13 -4.69
C LEU A 28 -2.40 -10.90 -5.70
N LEU A 29 -2.56 -11.46 -6.89
CA LEU A 29 -1.71 -11.17 -8.03
C LEU A 29 -2.26 -9.94 -8.75
N THR A 30 -1.42 -9.26 -9.53
CA THR A 30 -1.84 -8.11 -10.35
C THR A 30 -2.95 -8.47 -11.35
N GLU A 31 -3.09 -9.76 -11.67
CA GLU A 31 -4.13 -10.34 -12.53
C GLU A 31 -5.30 -10.96 -11.73
N SER A 32 -5.36 -10.75 -10.41
CA SER A 32 -6.42 -11.32 -9.58
C SER A 32 -7.80 -10.81 -10.00
N ASN A 33 -8.74 -11.75 -10.05
CA ASN A 33 -10.11 -11.47 -10.44
C ASN A 33 -10.84 -10.68 -9.34
N LEU A 34 -11.77 -9.80 -9.72
CA LEU A 34 -12.66 -9.05 -8.82
C LEU A 34 -13.34 -9.94 -7.77
N LEU A 35 -13.62 -11.20 -8.10
CA LEU A 35 -14.17 -12.18 -7.16
C LEU A 35 -13.22 -12.53 -6.00
N GLN A 36 -11.91 -12.63 -6.27
CA GLN A 36 -10.91 -12.89 -5.23
C GLN A 36 -10.73 -11.66 -4.33
N LEU A 37 -10.81 -10.46 -4.90
CA LEU A 37 -10.82 -9.23 -4.11
C LEU A 37 -12.08 -9.12 -3.24
N ARG A 38 -13.24 -9.50 -3.77
CA ARG A 38 -14.53 -9.44 -3.05
C ARG A 38 -14.55 -10.37 -1.83
N ALA A 39 -13.85 -11.50 -1.86
CA ALA A 39 -13.71 -12.39 -0.70
C ALA A 39 -13.08 -11.70 0.53
N HIS A 40 -12.31 -10.64 0.30
CA HIS A 40 -11.67 -9.86 1.36
C HIS A 40 -12.33 -8.50 1.59
N ALA A 41 -13.43 -8.20 0.89
CA ALA A 41 -14.14 -6.93 1.04
C ALA A 41 -14.90 -6.84 2.36
N ASP A 42 -15.27 -7.97 2.96
CA ASP A 42 -15.93 -8.02 4.27
C ASP A 42 -14.99 -7.64 5.44
N GLU A 43 -13.67 -7.60 5.21
CA GLU A 43 -12.66 -7.20 6.20
C GLU A 43 -12.27 -5.70 6.14
N LEU A 44 -12.87 -4.94 5.22
CA LEU A 44 -12.52 -3.55 4.88
C LEU A 44 -13.59 -2.58 5.40
#